data_AF-A0A939WBS3-F1
#
_entry.id   AF-A0A939WBS3-F1
#
_cell.length_a   1.000
_cell.length_b   1.000
_cell.length_c   1.000
_cell.angle_alpha   90.00
_cell.angle_beta   90.00
_cell.angle_gamma   90.00
#
_symmetry.space_group_name_H-M   'P 1'
#
loop_
_entity.id
_entity.type
_entity.pdbx_description
1 polymer ?
#
loop_
_entity_poly.entity_id
_entity_poly.type
_entity_poly.pdbx_seq_one_letter_code
_entity_poly.pdbx_strand_id
1 'polypeptide(L)'
;MTLLISVFAAIIATIVWYKHAPNDEWKIGTLALMYWGASLMWMCDAIFEYAELKEEFFQPAIEDMLNDSFLGLTVVALGLVIWLVVLLIKDPKGVLRSKLLAKKNS
;
A
#
# COMPACT_ATOMS: atom_id res chain seq x y z
N MET A 1 -8.53 12.59 -3.46
CA MET A 1 -7.66 12.35 -2.25
C MET A 1 -6.90 11.02 -2.28
N THR A 2 -7.44 10.03 -2.97
CA THR A 2 -6.86 8.70 -3.22
C THR A 2 -5.38 8.74 -3.63
N LEU A 3 -5.04 9.51 -4.68
CA LEU A 3 -3.69 9.65 -5.22
C LEU A 3 -2.67 10.08 -4.15
N LEU A 4 -3.01 11.09 -3.35
CA LEU A 4 -2.10 11.62 -2.33
C LEU A 4 -1.78 10.55 -1.29
N ILE A 5 -2.81 9.82 -0.83
CA ILE A 5 -2.68 8.75 0.16
C ILE A 5 -1.82 7.59 -0.38
N SER A 6 -2.07 7.12 -1.61
CA SER A 6 -1.26 6.03 -2.18
C SER A 6 0.19 6.42 -2.41
N VAL A 7 0.47 7.66 -2.84
CA VAL A 7 1.83 8.13 -3.08
C VAL A 7 2.61 8.18 -1.77
N PHE A 8 2.03 8.72 -0.69
CA PHE A 8 2.68 8.69 0.61
C PHE A 8 2.92 7.25 1.10
N ALA A 9 1.95 6.35 0.94
CA ALA A 9 2.10 4.94 1.29
C ALA A 9 3.22 4.28 0.47
N ALA A 10 3.30 4.56 -0.83
CA ALA A 10 4.34 4.04 -1.73
C ALA A 10 5.74 4.54 -1.32
N ILE A 11 5.88 5.84 -1.04
CA ILE A 11 7.14 6.45 -0.59
C ILE A 11 7.60 5.83 0.72
N ILE A 12 6.70 5.71 1.71
CA ILE A 12 7.02 5.10 3.01
C ILE A 12 7.45 3.65 2.83
N ALA A 13 6.71 2.86 2.04
CA ALA A 13 7.05 1.47 1.74
C ALA A 13 8.42 1.36 1.05
N THR A 14 8.73 2.23 0.09
CA THR A 14 10.03 2.28 -0.57
C THR A 14 11.17 2.63 0.39
N ILE A 15 10.98 3.61 1.28
CA ILE A 15 11.99 3.97 2.30
C ILE A 15 12.25 2.78 3.25
N VAL A 16 11.19 2.12 3.72
CA VAL A 16 11.30 0.96 4.62
C VAL A 16 11.98 -0.20 3.90
N TRP A 17 11.65 -0.46 2.64
CA TRP A 17 12.31 -1.46 1.82
C TRP A 17 13.80 -1.16 1.62
N TYR A 18 14.14 0.09 1.27
CA TYR A 18 15.52 0.51 1.02
C TYR A 18 16.42 0.33 2.25
N LYS A 19 15.91 0.59 3.45
CA LYS A 19 16.64 0.37 4.72
C LYS A 19 17.01 -1.08 4.98
N HIS A 20 16.31 -2.04 4.38
CA HIS A 20 16.53 -3.47 4.59
C HIS A 20 17.17 -4.14 3.36
N ALA A 21 17.38 -3.41 2.27
CA ALA A 21 18.05 -3.92 1.09
C ALA A 21 19.53 -4.27 1.40
N PRO A 22 20.10 -5.36 0.82
CA PRO A 22 19.49 -6.24 -0.19
C PRO A 22 18.64 -7.39 0.37
N ASN A 23 18.62 -7.58 1.69
CA ASN A 23 17.88 -8.67 2.33
C ASN A 23 16.39 -8.35 2.43
N ASP A 24 15.62 -8.72 1.40
CA ASP A 24 14.15 -8.61 1.37
C ASP A 24 13.48 -9.67 2.29
N GLU A 25 13.88 -9.68 3.56
CA GLU A 25 13.32 -10.52 4.62
C GLU A 25 11.86 -10.18 4.89
N TRP A 26 11.47 -8.92 4.73
CA TRP A 26 10.13 -8.46 5.08
C TRP A 26 9.20 -8.35 3.88
N LYS A 27 9.64 -8.72 2.66
CA LYS A 27 8.83 -8.67 1.43
C LYS A 27 8.19 -7.30 1.17
N ILE A 28 8.83 -6.23 1.64
CA ILE A 28 8.31 -4.86 1.53
C ILE A 28 8.38 -4.39 0.08
N GLY A 29 9.26 -4.97 -0.75
CA GLY A 29 9.32 -4.68 -2.18
C GLY A 29 7.99 -4.96 -2.88
N THR A 30 7.30 -6.05 -2.51
CA THR A 30 5.95 -6.35 -3.03
C THR A 30 4.93 -5.28 -2.61
N LEU A 31 4.99 -4.84 -1.34
CA LEU A 31 4.11 -3.79 -0.83
C LEU A 31 4.34 -2.44 -1.52
N ALA A 32 5.60 -2.06 -1.73
CA ALA A 32 5.96 -0.85 -2.46
C ALA A 32 5.43 -0.87 -3.90
N LEU A 33 5.60 -2.00 -4.61
CA LEU A 33 5.08 -2.14 -5.97
C LEU A 33 3.55 -2.03 -6.05
N MET A 34 2.81 -2.60 -5.08
CA MET A 34 1.35 -2.46 -5.03
C MET A 34 0.93 -0.99 -4.88
N TYR A 35 1.55 -0.24 -3.97
CA TYR A 35 1.20 1.16 -3.76
C TYR A 35 1.66 2.08 -4.91
N TRP A 36 2.79 1.78 -5.56
CA TRP A 36 3.18 2.48 -6.78
C TRP A 36 2.20 2.21 -7.92
N GLY A 37 1.71 0.97 -8.07
CA GLY A 37 0.67 0.62 -9.03
C GLY A 37 -0.63 1.41 -8.81
N ALA A 38 -1.11 1.48 -7.56
CA ALA A 38 -2.29 2.26 -7.21
C ALA A 38 -2.07 3.77 -7.46
N SER A 39 -0.88 4.28 -7.15
CA SER A 39 -0.52 5.68 -7.38
C SER A 39 -0.51 6.03 -8.88
N LEU A 40 0.02 5.15 -9.73
CA LEU A 40 0.02 5.36 -11.17
C LEU A 40 -1.40 5.35 -11.75
N MET A 41 -2.27 4.44 -11.28
CA MET A 41 -3.68 4.42 -11.68
C MET A 41 -4.37 5.75 -11.34
N TRP A 42 -4.32 6.17 -10.08
CA TRP A 42 -4.98 7.39 -9.65
C TRP A 42 -4.33 8.67 -10.17
N MET A 43 -3.07 8.60 -10.62
CA MET A 43 -2.43 9.70 -11.32
C MET A 43 -3.04 9.88 -12.71
N CYS A 44 -3.31 8.79 -13.43
CA CYS A 44 -4.03 8.87 -14.71
C CYS A 44 -5.43 9.45 -14.50
N ASP A 45 -6.17 8.98 -13.50
CA ASP A 45 -7.51 9.51 -13.17
C ASP A 45 -7.45 11.02 -12.92
N ALA A 46 -6.48 11.48 -12.10
CA ALA A 46 -6.29 12.90 -11.82
C ALA A 46 -5.95 13.74 -13.07
N ILE A 47 -5.20 13.19 -14.04
CA ILE A 47 -4.89 13.89 -15.30
C ILE A 47 -6.15 14.07 -16.14
N PHE A 48 -6.98 13.03 -16.26
CA PHE A 48 -8.23 13.10 -17.04
C PHE A 48 -9.26 14.01 -16.37
N GLU A 49 -9.46 13.89 -15.06
CA GLU A 49 -10.35 14.77 -14.31
C GLU A 49 -9.93 16.24 -14.41
N TYR A 50 -8.63 16.53 -14.30
CA TYR A 50 -8.13 17.90 -14.48
C TYR A 50 -8.35 18.41 -15.91
N ALA A 51 -8.22 17.57 -16.93
CA ALA A 51 -8.46 17.97 -18.32
C ALA A 51 -9.93 18.38 -18.57
N GLU A 52 -10.88 17.77 -17.85
CA GLU A 52 -12.31 18.05 -17.95
C GLU A 52 -12.73 19.21 -17.05
N LEU A 53 -12.37 19.18 -15.77
CA LEU A 53 -12.85 20.09 -14.72
C LEU A 53 -11.97 21.34 -14.56
N LYS A 54 -10.72 21.30 -15.03
CA LYS A 54 -9.73 22.39 -14.94
C LYS A 54 -9.59 22.91 -13.50
N GLU A 55 -9.99 24.16 -13.25
CA GLU A 55 -9.85 24.80 -11.93
C GLU A 55 -10.77 24.18 -10.87
N GLU A 56 -11.92 23.64 -11.29
CA GLU A 56 -12.90 23.00 -10.39
C GLU A 56 -12.33 21.71 -9.76
N PHE A 57 -11.34 21.08 -10.40
CA PHE A 57 -10.61 19.94 -9.86
C PHE A 57 -9.99 20.23 -8.48
N PHE A 58 -9.56 21.48 -8.24
CA PHE A 58 -8.96 21.89 -6.97
C PHE A 58 -9.99 22.36 -5.93
N GLN A 59 -11.27 22.40 -6.29
CA GLN A 59 -12.37 22.77 -5.39
C GLN A 59 -13.42 21.65 -5.30
N PRO A 60 -13.03 20.41 -4.94
CA PRO A 60 -13.97 19.32 -4.81
C PRO A 60 -14.94 19.57 -3.65
N ALA A 61 -16.16 19.04 -3.77
CA ALA A 61 -17.09 19.03 -2.65
C ALA A 61 -16.52 18.22 -1.48
N ILE A 62 -16.89 18.61 -0.25
CA ILE A 62 -16.38 17.96 0.97
C ILE A 62 -16.75 16.47 1.01
N GLU A 63 -17.95 16.11 0.56
CA GLU A 63 -18.44 14.73 0.55
C GLU A 63 -17.60 13.85 -0.39
N ASP A 64 -17.30 14.32 -1.60
CA ASP A 64 -16.46 13.62 -2.57
C ASP A 64 -15.04 13.45 -2.02
N MET A 65 -14.50 14.51 -1.43
CA MET A 65 -13.16 14.50 -0.83
C MET A 65 -13.05 13.49 0.34
N LEU A 66 -14.11 13.35 1.14
CA LEU A 66 -14.21 12.37 2.22
C LEU A 66 -14.31 10.93 1.69
N ASN A 67 -15.16 10.71 0.69
CA ASN A 67 -15.33 9.39 0.07
C ASN A 67 -14.02 8.90 -0.57
N ASP A 68 -13.34 9.77 -1.31
CA ASP A 68 -12.02 9.51 -1.88
C ASP A 68 -10.97 9.18 -0.80
N SER A 69 -11.00 9.91 0.31
CA SER A 69 -10.07 9.69 1.41
C SER A 69 -10.31 8.32 2.04
N PHE A 70 -11.58 7.97 2.25
CA PHE A 70 -11.98 6.66 2.76
C PHE A 70 -11.55 5.53 1.81
N LEU A 71 -11.77 5.70 0.50
CA LEU A 71 -11.32 4.76 -0.51
C LEU A 71 -9.80 4.60 -0.50
N GLY A 72 -9.06 5.71 -0.45
CA GLY A 72 -7.59 5.72 -0.38
C GLY A 72 -7.06 4.96 0.83
N LEU A 73 -7.61 5.23 2.02
CA LEU A 73 -7.24 4.52 3.25
C LEU A 73 -7.60 3.03 3.19
N THR A 74 -8.74 2.69 2.59
CA THR A 74 -9.18 1.30 2.44
C THR A 74 -8.22 0.50 1.55
N VAL A 75 -7.76 1.08 0.43
CA VAL A 75 -6.76 0.44 -0.44
C VAL A 75 -5.42 0.27 0.27
N VAL A 76 -4.99 1.26 1.07
CA VAL A 76 -3.78 1.12 1.90
C VAL A 76 -3.92 -0.04 2.88
N ALA A 77 -5.04 -0.11 3.61
CA ALA A 77 -5.31 -1.19 4.55
C ALA A 77 -5.33 -2.56 3.86
N LEU A 78 -5.99 -2.67 2.70
CA LEU A 78 -6.04 -3.90 1.91
C LEU A 78 -4.64 -4.32 1.44
N GLY A 79 -3.82 -3.39 0.96
CA GLY A 79 -2.43 -3.66 0.58
C GLY A 79 -1.60 -4.20 1.75
N LEU A 80 -1.77 -3.64 2.96
CA LEU A 80 -1.12 -4.17 4.18
C LEU A 80 -1.59 -5.58 4.51
N VAL A 81 -2.89 -5.86 4.40
CA VAL A 81 -3.44 -7.20 4.65
C VAL A 81 -2.87 -8.22 3.66
N ILE A 82 -2.85 -7.91 2.36
CA ILE A 82 -2.28 -8.78 1.33
C ILE A 82 -0.79 -9.04 1.61
N TRP A 83 -0.03 -7.98 1.90
CA TRP A 83 1.38 -8.11 2.27
C TRP A 83 1.58 -8.97 3.51
N LEU A 84 0.75 -8.79 4.55
CA LEU A 84 0.81 -9.58 5.77
C LEU A 84 0.60 -11.06 5.46
N VAL A 85 -0.41 -11.40 4.66
CA VAL A 85 -0.65 -12.79 4.22
C VAL A 85 0.57 -13.34 3.49
N VAL A 86 1.17 -12.60 2.56
CA VAL A 86 2.39 -13.01 1.84
C VAL A 86 3.56 -13.23 2.80
N LEU A 87 3.74 -12.36 3.78
CA LEU A 87 4.79 -12.47 4.79
C LEU A 87 4.61 -13.73 5.65
N LEU A 88 3.39 -14.01 6.10
CA LEU A 88 3.09 -15.19 6.94
C LEU A 88 3.23 -16.50 6.15
N ILE A 89 2.87 -16.53 4.86
CA ILE A 89 3.02 -17.73 4.02
C ILE A 89 4.49 -18.02 3.73
N LYS A 90 5.27 -17.00 3.35
CA LYS A 90 6.69 -17.18 3.04
C LYS A 90 7.52 -17.45 4.29
N ASP A 91 7.06 -16.97 5.45
CA ASP A 91 7.72 -17.09 6.77
C ASP A 91 9.26 -17.07 6.67
N PRO A 92 9.85 -15.99 6.11
CA PRO A 92 11.27 -15.96 5.79
C PRO A 92 12.17 -16.09 7.02
N LYS A 93 11.65 -15.79 8.22
CA LYS A 93 12.35 -15.95 9.51
C LYS A 93 12.01 -17.26 10.22
N GLY A 94 11.13 -18.09 9.67
CA GLY A 94 10.72 -19.36 10.27
C GLY A 94 10.03 -19.22 11.63
N VAL A 95 9.56 -18.01 12.00
CA VAL A 95 9.04 -17.73 13.35
C VAL A 95 7.70 -18.41 13.56
N LEU A 96 6.88 -18.49 12.52
CA LEU A 96 5.59 -19.19 12.55
C LEU A 96 5.81 -20.69 12.62
N ARG A 97 6.67 -21.23 11.74
CA ARG A 97 6.98 -22.65 11.69
C ARG A 97 7.62 -23.15 12.98
N SER A 98 8.57 -22.40 13.55
CA SER A 98 9.22 -22.75 14.82
C SER A 98 8.23 -22.80 15.99
N LYS A 99 7.32 -21.82 16.11
CA LYS A 99 6.30 -21.83 17.17
C LYS A 99 5.26 -22.95 16.99
N LEU A 100 4.86 -23.26 15.76
CA LEU A 100 3.92 -24.35 15.48
C LEU A 100 4.54 -25.74 15.73
N LEU A 101 5.79 -25.94 15.33
CA LEU A 101 6.51 -27.21 15.54
C LEU A 101 6.91 -27.39 17.01
N ALA A 102 7.29 -26.32 17.72
CA ALA A 102 7.53 -26.38 19.16
C ALA A 102 6.28 -26.78 19.96
N LYS A 103 5.08 -26.35 19.51
CA LYS A 103 3.81 -26.76 20.12
C LYS A 103 3.44 -28.23 19.84
N LYS A 104 3.95 -28.84 18.76
CA LYS A 104 3.66 -30.24 18.42
C LYS A 104 4.50 -31.24 19.25
N ASN A 105 5.61 -30.79 19.83
CA ASN A 105 6.54 -31.61 20.61
C ASN A 105 6.44 -31.40 22.13
N SER A 106 5.44 -30.63 22.58
CA SER A 106 5.05 -30.45 24.00
C SER A 106 3.72 -31.13 24.24
#